data_AF-A0A415CGL0-F1
#
_entry.id   AF-A0A415CGL0-F1
#
_cell.length_a   1.000
_cell.length_b   1.000
_cell.length_c   1.000
_cell.angle_alpha   90.00
_cell.angle_beta   90.00
_cell.angle_gamma   90.00
#
_symmetry.space_group_name_H-M   'P 1'
#
loop_
_entity.id
_entity.type
_entity.pdbx_description
1 polymer ?
#
loop_
_entity_poly.entity_id
_entity_poly.type
_entity_poly.pdbx_seq_one_letter_code
_entity_poly.pdbx_strand_id
1 'polypeptide(L)'
;MTDVKAIAKEVVKELKRGQSIVVTASDIALMCAYAPDSKPVRDMLADPTFPPCVSLVEGGTRRYLRKDVERWIERKFQDESRLALQTFRA
;
A
#
# COMPACT_ATOMS: atom_id res chain seq x y z
N MET A 1 -0.71 32.37 11.03
CA MET A 1 -0.96 31.42 12.16
C MET A 1 -1.85 30.23 11.77
N THR A 2 -2.52 30.27 10.62
CA THR A 2 -3.38 29.20 10.06
C THR A 2 -2.59 28.03 9.48
N ASP A 3 -1.46 28.27 8.82
CA ASP A 3 -0.65 27.20 8.21
C ASP A 3 -0.02 26.23 9.20
N VAL A 4 0.52 26.72 10.32
CA VAL A 4 1.16 25.85 11.32
C VAL A 4 0.16 24.84 11.89
N LYS A 5 -1.11 25.25 12.09
CA LYS A 5 -2.18 24.36 12.54
C LYS A 5 -2.58 23.34 11.47
N ALA A 6 -2.60 23.74 10.19
CA ALA A 6 -2.92 22.85 9.09
C ALA A 6 -1.83 21.77 8.91
N ILE A 7 -0.56 22.18 8.96
CA ILE A 7 0.59 21.27 8.93
C ILE A 7 0.55 20.30 10.11
N ALA A 8 0.31 20.80 11.33
CA ALA A 8 0.21 19.94 12.52
C ALA A 8 -0.92 18.90 12.40
N LYS A 9 -2.06 19.27 11.81
CA LYS A 9 -3.16 18.31 11.55
C LYS A 9 -2.76 17.24 10.55
N GLU A 10 -2.09 17.60 9.46
CA GLU A 10 -1.65 16.62 8.46
C GLU A 10 -0.59 15.69 9.04
N VAL A 11 0.36 16.22 9.83
CA VAL A 11 1.38 15.40 10.52
C VAL A 11 0.71 14.39 11.46
N VAL A 12 -0.26 14.80 12.27
CA VAL A 12 -0.97 13.88 13.19
C VAL A 12 -1.73 12.81 12.41
N LYS A 13 -2.33 13.17 11.27
CA LYS A 13 -3.05 12.23 10.40
C LYS A 13 -2.10 11.20 9.80
N GLU A 14 -0.95 11.62 9.29
CA GLU A 14 0.07 10.71 8.76
C GLU A 14 0.72 9.84 9.85
N LEU A 15 0.93 10.36 11.06
CA LEU A 15 1.39 9.56 12.21
C LEU A 15 0.39 8.45 12.55
N LYS A 16 -0.90 8.77 12.64
CA LYS A 16 -1.96 7.78 12.88
C LYS A 16 -2.04 6.76 11.77
N ARG A 17 -1.81 7.17 10.52
CA ARG A 17 -1.78 6.30 9.35
C ARG A 17 -0.63 5.31 9.41
N GLY A 18 0.57 5.75 9.79
CA GLY A 18 1.74 4.90 10.01
C GLY A 18 1.53 3.86 11.11
N GLN A 19 0.79 4.20 12.16
CA GLN A 19 0.49 3.30 13.29
C GLN A 19 -0.74 2.41 13.08
N SER A 20 -1.50 2.61 12.00
CA SER A 20 -2.71 1.83 11.74
C SER A 20 -2.39 0.39 11.35
N ILE A 21 -3.09 -0.56 11.98
CA ILE A 21 -3.02 -2.00 11.67
C ILE A 21 -3.58 -2.30 10.28
N VAL A 22 -4.48 -1.45 9.79
CA VAL A 22 -5.13 -1.60 8.49
C VAL A 22 -4.80 -0.44 7.56
N VAL A 23 -4.74 -0.75 6.27
CA VAL A 23 -4.41 0.18 5.17
C VAL A 23 -5.47 0.13 4.08
N THR A 24 -5.67 1.25 3.41
CA THR A 24 -6.56 1.44 2.24
C THR A 24 -5.77 1.35 0.94
N ALA A 25 -6.46 1.34 -0.21
CA ALA A 25 -5.81 1.39 -1.53
C ALA A 25 -4.88 2.61 -1.69
N SER A 26 -5.26 3.78 -1.16
CA SER A 26 -4.44 4.99 -1.22
C SER A 26 -3.19 4.89 -0.33
N ASP A 27 -3.28 4.19 0.82
CA ASP A 27 -2.13 3.91 1.68
C ASP A 27 -1.15 2.97 0.99
N ILE A 28 -1.69 1.92 0.37
CA ILE A 28 -0.93 0.94 -0.40
C ILE A 28 -0.21 1.62 -1.58
N ALA A 29 -0.87 2.55 -2.27
CA ALA A 29 -0.25 3.34 -3.33
C ALA A 29 0.98 4.10 -2.81
N LEU A 30 0.89 4.75 -1.66
CA LEU A 30 2.02 5.45 -1.07
C LEU A 30 3.14 4.53 -0.60
N MET A 31 2.81 3.35 -0.04
CA MET A 31 3.81 2.35 0.35
C MET A 31 4.68 1.91 -0.83
N CYS A 32 4.10 1.88 -2.04
CA CYS A 32 4.79 1.55 -3.28
C CYS A 32 5.28 2.77 -4.08
N ALA A 33 5.22 3.99 -3.51
CA ALA A 33 5.54 5.25 -4.19
C ALA A 33 4.77 5.48 -5.52
N TYR A 34 3.54 5.00 -5.60
CA TYR A 34 2.65 5.21 -6.73
C TYR A 34 1.65 6.34 -6.48
N ALA A 35 1.15 6.92 -7.58
CA ALA A 35 0.02 7.81 -7.52
C ALA A 35 -1.25 7.04 -7.05
N PRO A 36 -2.11 7.68 -6.23
CA PRO A 36 -3.41 7.11 -5.87
C PRO A 36 -4.20 6.73 -7.12
N ASP A 37 -4.93 5.60 -7.07
CA ASP A 37 -5.77 5.08 -8.16
C ASP A 37 -5.07 4.83 -9.51
N SER A 38 -3.74 4.88 -9.52
CA SER A 38 -2.93 4.59 -10.71
C SER A 38 -3.16 3.15 -11.18
N LYS A 39 -2.90 2.92 -12.48
CA LYS A 39 -3.04 1.59 -13.09
C LYS A 39 -2.24 0.51 -12.34
N PRO A 40 -0.97 0.71 -11.94
CA PRO A 40 -0.22 -0.29 -11.17
C PRO A 40 -0.91 -0.70 -9.86
N VAL A 41 -1.50 0.27 -9.15
CA VAL A 41 -2.24 -0.02 -7.91
C VAL A 41 -3.49 -0.85 -8.20
N ARG A 42 -4.24 -0.52 -9.26
CA ARG A 42 -5.42 -1.30 -9.66
C ARG A 42 -5.06 -2.72 -10.08
N ASP A 43 -3.99 -2.88 -10.85
CA ASP A 43 -3.51 -4.18 -11.31
C ASP A 43 -3.03 -5.04 -10.12
N MET A 44 -2.32 -4.42 -9.17
CA MET A 44 -1.88 -5.09 -7.93
C MET A 44 -3.06 -5.53 -7.05
N LEU A 45 -4.07 -4.68 -6.86
CA LEU A 45 -5.25 -5.02 -6.07
C LEU A 45 -6.15 -6.09 -6.74
N ALA A 46 -5.97 -6.32 -8.04
CA ALA A 46 -6.64 -7.37 -8.79
C ALA A 46 -5.82 -8.67 -8.84
N ASP A 47 -4.57 -8.67 -8.37
CA ASP A 47 -3.73 -9.86 -8.34
C ASP A 47 -4.35 -10.90 -7.37
N PRO A 48 -4.59 -12.15 -7.80
CA PRO A 48 -5.23 -13.16 -6.98
C PRO A 48 -4.40 -13.57 -5.75
N THR A 49 -3.09 -13.27 -5.74
CA THR A 49 -2.20 -13.52 -4.60
C THR A 49 -2.17 -12.34 -3.63
N PHE A 50 -2.78 -11.20 -3.98
CA PHE A 50 -2.82 -10.02 -3.12
C PHE A 50 -3.61 -10.34 -1.83
N PRO A 51 -3.22 -9.78 -0.67
CA PRO A 51 -3.90 -10.04 0.59
C PRO A 51 -5.40 -9.74 0.52
N PRO A 52 -6.25 -10.61 1.12
CA PRO A 52 -7.69 -10.39 1.13
C PRO A 52 -8.06 -9.15 1.94
N CYS A 53 -9.16 -8.51 1.53
CA CYS A 53 -9.74 -7.40 2.26
C CYS A 53 -10.31 -7.89 3.61
N VAL A 54 -10.07 -7.13 4.68
CA VAL A 54 -10.57 -7.41 6.04
C VAL A 54 -11.79 -6.58 6.44
N SER A 55 -12.21 -5.64 5.59
CA SER A 55 -13.42 -4.85 5.85
C SER A 55 -14.67 -5.70 5.63
N LEU A 56 -15.53 -5.78 6.66
CA LEU A 56 -16.76 -6.59 6.72
C LEU A 56 -18.03 -5.81 6.33
N VAL A 57 -17.93 -4.50 6.09
CA VAL A 57 -19.10 -3.66 5.81
C VAL A 57 -19.36 -3.59 4.31
N GLU A 58 -20.52 -4.07 3.88
CA GLU A 58 -20.96 -3.95 2.48
C GLU A 58 -20.97 -2.47 2.05
N GLY A 59 -20.33 -2.16 0.92
CA GLY A 59 -20.23 -0.80 0.38
C GLY A 59 -19.20 0.11 1.06
N GLY A 60 -18.49 -0.36 2.08
CA GLY A 60 -17.44 0.41 2.76
C GLY A 60 -16.12 0.47 1.97
N THR A 61 -15.24 1.41 2.34
CA THR A 61 -13.86 1.45 1.81
C THR A 61 -13.14 0.14 2.14
N ARG A 62 -12.56 -0.49 1.12
CA ARG A 62 -11.75 -1.71 1.30
C ARG A 62 -10.54 -1.41 2.18
N ARG A 63 -10.28 -2.31 3.13
CA ARG A 63 -9.15 -2.24 4.05
C ARG A 63 -8.42 -3.56 4.07
N TYR A 64 -7.12 -3.51 4.25
CA TYR A 64 -6.22 -4.66 4.23
C TYR A 64 -5.34 -4.64 5.47
N LEU A 65 -4.92 -5.81 5.97
CA LEU A 65 -3.96 -5.86 7.06
C LEU A 65 -2.60 -5.36 6.55
N ARG A 66 -2.07 -4.33 7.20
CA ARG A 66 -0.79 -3.70 6.87
C ARG A 66 0.32 -4.74 6.74
N LYS A 67 0.45 -5.61 7.74
CA LYS A 67 1.51 -6.64 7.82
C LYS A 67 1.46 -7.63 6.65
N ASP A 68 0.29 -7.89 6.09
CA ASP A 68 0.14 -8.84 4.98
C ASP A 68 0.44 -8.16 3.65
N VAL A 69 0.05 -6.89 3.50
CA VAL A 69 0.44 -6.04 2.38
C VAL A 69 1.95 -5.87 2.33
N GLU A 70 2.60 -5.51 3.44
CA GLU A 70 4.07 -5.34 3.52
C GLU A 70 4.80 -6.63 3.09
N ARG A 71 4.39 -7.78 3.64
CA ARG A 71 4.95 -9.08 3.26
C ARG A 71 4.72 -9.44 1.81
N TRP A 72 3.58 -9.06 1.24
CA TRP A 72 3.30 -9.30 -0.18
C TRP A 72 4.21 -8.44 -1.07
N ILE A 73 4.34 -7.15 -0.75
CA ILE A 73 5.21 -6.20 -1.48
C ILE A 73 6.66 -6.69 -1.46
N GLU A 74 7.19 -7.06 -0.28
CA GLU A 74 8.56 -7.58 -0.14
C GLU A 74 8.81 -8.81 -1.02
N ARG A 75 7.87 -9.77 -1.04
CA ARG A 75 7.98 -10.96 -1.91
C ARG A 75 7.99 -10.59 -3.38
N LYS A 76 7.13 -9.65 -3.80
CA LYS A 76 7.05 -9.21 -5.20
C LYS A 76 8.39 -8.61 -5.67
N PHE A 77 8.99 -7.73 -4.85
CA PHE A 77 10.30 -7.15 -5.15
C PHE A 77 11.43 -8.20 -5.19
N GLN A 78 11.40 -9.21 -4.32
CA GLN A 78 12.37 -10.31 -4.35
C GLN A 78 12.26 -11.14 -5.63
N ASP A 79 11.03 -11.46 -6.06
CA ASP A 79 10.79 -12.21 -7.28
C ASP A 79 11.26 -11.45 -8.53
N GLU A 80 10.95 -10.14 -8.62
CA GLU A 80 11.42 -9.27 -9.70
C GLU A 80 12.95 -9.13 -9.71
N SER A 81 13.56 -8.96 -8.54
CA SER A 81 15.02 -8.90 -8.41
C SER A 81 15.69 -10.21 -8.86
N ARG A 82 15.11 -11.36 -8.50
CA ARG A 82 15.60 -12.67 -8.92
C ARG A 82 15.49 -12.84 -10.44
N LEU A 83 14.38 -12.45 -11.03
CA LEU A 83 14.17 -12.50 -12.49
C LEU A 83 15.18 -11.61 -13.22
N ALA A 84 15.40 -10.38 -12.76
CA ALA A 84 16.37 -9.48 -13.36
C ALA A 84 17.78 -10.09 -13.36
N LEU A 85 18.22 -10.64 -12.22
CA LEU A 85 19.53 -11.29 -12.10
C LEU A 85 19.67 -12.54 -12.98
N GLN A 86 18.60 -13.28 -13.22
CA GLN A 86 18.60 -14.43 -14.12
C GLN A 86 18.76 -14.00 -15.58
N THR A 87 18.04 -12.95 -15.99
CA THR A 87 18.15 -12.39 -17.35
C THR A 87 19.55 -11.82 -17.63
N PHE A 88 20.21 -11.20 -16.64
CA PHE A 88 21.59 -10.71 -16.79
C PHE A 88 22.65 -11.82 -16.88
N ARG A 89 22.34 -13.05 -16.45
CA ARG A 89 23.25 -14.20 -16.50
C ARG A 89 23.05 -15.09 -17.73
N ALA A 90 21.97 -14.88 -18.48
CA ALA A 90 21.66 -15.57 -19.73
C ALA A 90 22.27 -14.84 -20.93
#